data_AF-A0A522USA5-F1
#
_entry.id   AF-A0A522USA5-F1
#
_cell.length_a   1.000
_cell.length_b   1.000
_cell.length_c   1.000
_cell.angle_alpha   90.00
_cell.angle_beta   90.00
_cell.angle_gamma   90.00
#
_symmetry.space_group_name_H-M   'P 1'
#
loop_
_entity.id
_entity.type
_entity.pdbx_description
1 polymer ?
#
loop_
_entity_poly.entity_id
_entity_poly.type
_entity_poly.pdbx_seq_one_letter_code
_entity_poly.pdbx_strand_id
1 'polypeptide(L)'
;MNSAAARFVEHFAAACNITLPEYSLSDKAGEIYLTIHVGQINDIYTKALSEVRSELAASNEYADRVFLKAVTPKSWLKAAEVQLLQRILTESLTVGKSTLDSVFHRKFIPFLGGEERRIYSEANHVVFGRRGAGKSSLVLYACHQAQRDARPYAWIALQQYSGRDDLLVIPQVLYEIVEALARDPEIGADRIDRLKTLIYSLEERGEQLTKREINQKLPVFARDFLPYVRKRKYFYLFLDDVHLLHPAIQPYFLSALYSFARGNNIYLKITAIENLTTLLHEGSQEGLQTPGDAQVIRLDYNLVNPEDALNHLRMILDSYVRYVGIPSIASLADKNVFNRLVWVAAGVPRDALYIFNNAITKAIAAGRRAIAVTDINMAAADSLTEKERYVSDDVAENAAIIMKIVSDIKDYCLREIRCNAFLVRLDSADDRYRLLKKVSDLRFIHILHPGITPEAAGEKYEAYMLDYAFYTGFRKAPSVKEFMSKPEQPLAKDLRKLKRYSYDQRSVFDSTP
;
A
#
# COMPACT_ATOMS: atom_id res chain seq x y z
N MET A 1 22.10 -15.08 39.36
CA MET A 1 22.31 -14.71 37.94
C MET A 1 23.36 -13.61 37.91
N ASN A 2 24.40 -13.71 37.07
CA ASN A 2 25.42 -12.65 36.98
C ASN A 2 24.76 -11.35 36.46
N SER A 3 24.81 -10.28 37.25
CA SER A 3 24.16 -9.00 36.95
C SER A 3 24.74 -8.34 35.70
N ALA A 4 26.04 -8.53 35.41
CA ALA A 4 26.68 -7.96 34.22
C ALA A 4 26.19 -8.63 32.93
N ALA A 5 26.01 -9.95 32.94
CA ALA A 5 25.47 -10.69 31.80
C ALA A 5 24.02 -10.30 31.51
N ALA A 6 23.17 -10.26 32.54
CA ALA A 6 21.78 -9.84 32.41
C ALA A 6 21.67 -8.43 31.84
N ARG A 7 22.46 -7.47 32.38
CA ARG A 7 22.50 -6.09 31.89
C ARG A 7 22.91 -6.00 30.40
N PHE A 8 23.90 -6.78 29.96
CA PHE A 8 24.29 -6.79 28.55
C PHE A 8 23.12 -7.25 27.67
N VAL A 9 22.45 -8.34 28.08
CA VAL A 9 21.31 -8.90 27.35
C VAL A 9 20.11 -7.95 27.35
N GLU A 10 19.90 -7.19 28.43
CA GLU A 10 18.87 -6.13 28.50
C GLU A 10 19.13 -5.01 27.49
N HIS A 11 20.36 -4.51 27.39
CA HIS A 11 20.72 -3.51 26.37
C HIS A 11 20.56 -4.09 24.95
N PHE A 12 20.97 -5.33 24.72
CA PHE A 12 20.75 -6.02 23.44
C PHE A 12 19.27 -6.17 23.09
N ALA A 13 18.44 -6.58 24.06
CA ALA A 13 17.00 -6.71 23.88
C ALA A 13 16.34 -5.36 23.60
N ALA A 14 16.78 -4.29 24.28
CA ALA A 14 16.32 -2.92 24.05
C ALA A 14 16.70 -2.40 22.66
N ALA A 15 17.95 -2.60 22.22
CA ALA A 15 18.40 -2.22 20.87
C ALA A 15 17.60 -2.95 19.77
N CYS A 16 17.20 -4.20 20.02
CA CYS A 16 16.36 -4.96 19.11
C CYS A 16 14.86 -4.65 19.25
N ASN A 17 14.42 -4.04 20.36
CA ASN A 17 13.04 -3.91 20.82
C ASN A 17 12.31 -5.27 20.92
N ILE A 18 12.90 -6.21 21.66
CA ILE A 18 12.36 -7.55 21.92
C ILE A 18 12.33 -7.82 23.43
N THR A 19 11.57 -8.83 23.84
CA THR A 19 11.70 -9.41 25.18
C THR A 19 13.09 -10.00 25.39
N LEU A 20 13.54 -10.06 26.65
CA LEU A 20 14.82 -10.63 27.04
C LEU A 20 15.02 -12.04 26.45
N PRO A 21 16.00 -12.24 25.54
CA PRO A 21 16.26 -13.55 24.97
C PRO A 21 16.93 -14.48 25.99
N GLU A 22 16.82 -15.79 25.76
CA GLU A 22 17.59 -16.79 26.51
C GLU A 22 19.09 -16.57 26.27
N TYR A 23 19.89 -16.79 27.32
CA TYR A 23 21.34 -16.67 27.23
C TYR A 23 22.02 -17.70 28.12
N SER A 24 23.26 -18.03 27.77
CA SER A 24 24.09 -18.97 28.53
C SER A 24 25.51 -18.44 28.68
N LEU A 25 26.15 -18.79 29.79
CA LEU A 25 27.57 -18.55 30.01
C LEU A 25 28.35 -19.83 29.72
N SER A 26 29.45 -19.73 28.99
CA SER A 26 30.36 -20.86 28.73
C SER A 26 31.79 -20.46 29.07
N ASP A 27 32.47 -21.29 29.84
CA ASP A 27 33.90 -21.18 30.08
C ASP A 27 34.68 -21.80 28.91
N LYS A 28 35.59 -21.02 28.32
CA LYS A 28 36.57 -21.51 27.36
C LYS A 28 37.95 -21.02 27.79
N ALA A 29 38.81 -21.96 28.19
CA ALA A 29 40.19 -21.69 28.58
C ALA A 29 40.33 -20.67 29.73
N GLY A 30 39.39 -20.65 30.68
CA GLY A 30 39.42 -19.75 31.84
C GLY A 30 38.74 -18.41 31.61
N GLU A 31 38.20 -18.17 30.41
CA GLU A 31 37.40 -16.99 30.10
C GLU A 31 35.92 -17.34 29.97
N ILE A 32 35.07 -16.54 30.63
CA ILE A 32 33.61 -16.70 30.56
C ILE A 32 33.07 -15.90 29.38
N TYR A 33 32.43 -16.60 28.44
CA TYR A 33 31.75 -16.01 27.30
C TYR A 33 30.24 -15.95 27.50
N LEU A 34 29.63 -14.85 27.09
CA LEU A 34 28.19 -14.65 27.04
C LEU A 34 27.63 -15.09 25.68
N THR A 35 26.74 -16.06 25.67
CA THR A 35 26.04 -16.49 24.45
C THR A 35 24.58 -16.06 24.50
N ILE A 36 24.15 -15.22 23.55
CA ILE A 36 22.74 -14.84 23.39
C ILE A 36 22.10 -15.77 22.36
N HIS A 37 20.97 -16.39 22.70
CA HIS A 37 20.30 -17.36 21.86
C HIS A 37 19.25 -16.65 21.00
N VAL A 38 19.30 -16.89 19.69
CA VAL A 38 18.37 -16.33 18.70
C VAL A 38 17.94 -17.44 17.74
N GLY A 39 16.78 -17.34 17.12
CA GLY A 39 16.27 -18.26 16.11
C GLY A 39 17.21 -18.40 14.92
N GLN A 40 17.70 -17.28 14.42
CA GLN A 40 18.70 -17.21 13.36
C GLN A 40 19.50 -15.91 13.46
N ILE A 41 20.80 -15.96 13.16
CA ILE A 41 21.65 -14.77 13.11
C ILE A 41 21.32 -14.00 11.83
N ASN A 42 20.98 -12.72 11.97
CA ASN A 42 20.59 -11.83 10.87
C ASN A 42 21.15 -10.40 11.09
N ASP A 43 20.99 -9.53 10.09
CA ASP A 43 21.49 -8.15 10.12
C ASP A 43 20.95 -7.32 11.30
N ILE A 44 19.74 -7.60 11.77
CA ILE A 44 19.13 -6.89 12.91
C ILE A 44 19.94 -7.20 14.17
N TYR A 45 20.17 -8.48 14.44
CA TYR A 45 20.89 -8.92 15.62
C TYR A 45 22.38 -8.58 15.57
N THR A 46 23.03 -8.70 14.40
CA THR A 46 24.45 -8.36 14.27
C THR A 46 24.69 -6.87 14.46
N LYS A 47 23.82 -6.01 13.91
CA LYS A 47 23.90 -4.56 14.09
C LYS A 47 23.68 -4.18 15.56
N ALA A 48 22.62 -4.69 16.19
CA ALA A 48 22.33 -4.43 17.59
C ALA A 48 23.46 -4.91 18.51
N LEU A 49 24.03 -6.09 18.24
CA LEU A 49 25.19 -6.58 18.99
C LEU A 49 26.38 -5.63 18.86
N SER A 50 26.69 -5.15 17.64
CA SER A 50 27.80 -4.22 17.42
C SER A 50 27.61 -2.89 18.14
N GLU A 51 26.38 -2.34 18.13
CA GLU A 51 26.04 -1.09 18.82
C GLU A 51 26.20 -1.24 20.33
N VAL A 52 25.64 -2.30 20.92
CA VAL A 52 25.70 -2.54 22.37
C VAL A 52 27.12 -2.86 22.84
N ARG A 53 27.92 -3.58 22.02
CA ARG A 53 29.35 -3.77 22.29
C ARG A 53 30.08 -2.45 22.40
N SER A 54 29.84 -1.52 21.47
CA SER A 54 30.46 -0.19 21.48
C SER A 54 30.00 0.65 22.67
N GLU A 55 28.71 0.60 23.00
CA GLU A 55 28.12 1.35 24.12
C GLU A 55 28.67 0.86 25.48
N LEU A 56 28.82 -0.46 25.64
CA LEU A 56 29.18 -1.08 26.91
C LEU A 56 30.67 -1.43 27.06
N ALA A 57 31.51 -1.09 26.08
CA ALA A 57 32.92 -1.48 26.01
C ALA A 57 33.70 -1.22 27.31
N ALA A 58 33.47 -0.07 27.97
CA ALA A 58 34.18 0.30 29.20
C ALA A 58 33.45 -0.11 30.50
N SER A 59 32.20 -0.58 30.41
CA SER A 59 31.32 -0.75 31.59
C SER A 59 30.78 -2.16 31.79
N ASN A 60 31.06 -3.09 30.86
CA ASN A 60 30.59 -4.47 30.93
C ASN A 60 31.69 -5.47 30.53
N GLU A 61 32.01 -6.41 31.42
CA GLU A 61 33.07 -7.41 31.24
C GLU A 61 32.84 -8.37 30.03
N TYR A 62 31.63 -8.43 29.51
CA TYR A 62 31.25 -9.28 28.37
C TYR A 62 31.30 -8.58 27.02
N ALA A 63 31.58 -7.27 26.95
CA ALA A 63 31.54 -6.51 25.70
C ALA A 63 32.39 -7.13 24.58
N ASP A 64 33.59 -7.61 24.91
CA ASP A 64 34.47 -8.29 23.94
C ASP A 64 34.26 -9.82 23.87
N ARG A 65 33.44 -10.39 24.76
CA ARG A 65 33.27 -11.83 24.99
C ARG A 65 31.83 -12.31 24.84
N VAL A 66 31.06 -11.64 23.99
CA VAL A 66 29.66 -11.98 23.70
C VAL A 66 29.50 -12.50 22.27
N PHE A 67 28.67 -13.51 22.02
CA PHE A 67 28.31 -13.93 20.67
C PHE A 67 26.87 -14.39 20.55
N LEU A 68 26.35 -14.38 19.32
CA LEU A 68 25.03 -14.91 18.99
C LEU A 68 25.14 -16.40 18.70
N LYS A 69 24.13 -17.17 19.11
CA LYS A 69 23.98 -18.59 18.77
C LYS A 69 22.58 -18.84 18.21
N ALA A 70 22.52 -19.44 17.03
CA ALA A 70 21.28 -19.89 16.42
C ALA A 70 20.71 -21.11 17.19
N VAL A 71 19.46 -21.03 17.62
CA VAL A 71 18.73 -22.07 18.36
C VAL A 71 17.29 -22.11 17.86
N THR A 72 16.79 -23.29 17.47
CA THR A 72 15.38 -23.42 17.07
C THR A 72 14.46 -23.31 18.29
N PRO A 73 13.53 -22.33 18.33
CA PRO A 73 12.62 -22.17 19.45
C PRO A 73 11.59 -23.30 19.49
N LYS A 74 11.09 -23.62 20.69
CA LYS A 74 9.99 -24.60 20.87
C LYS A 74 8.69 -24.16 20.19
N SER A 75 8.49 -22.85 20.03
CA SER A 75 7.32 -22.25 19.41
C SER A 75 7.74 -20.94 18.75
N TRP A 76 7.76 -20.89 17.42
CA TRP A 76 8.08 -19.66 16.69
C TRP A 76 7.16 -18.51 17.07
N LEU A 77 5.84 -18.75 17.27
CA LEU A 77 4.89 -17.73 17.75
C LEU A 77 5.27 -17.04 19.06
N LYS A 78 6.13 -17.65 19.88
CA LYS A 78 6.57 -17.09 21.18
C LYS A 78 8.03 -16.62 21.14
N ALA A 79 8.68 -16.72 19.99
CA ALA A 79 10.09 -16.36 19.82
C ALA A 79 10.24 -14.83 19.64
N ALA A 80 11.44 -14.32 19.91
CA ALA A 80 11.74 -12.90 19.74
C ALA A 80 11.58 -12.44 18.28
N GLU A 81 11.83 -13.33 17.32
CA GLU A 81 11.70 -13.06 15.89
C GLU A 81 10.26 -12.73 15.49
N VAL A 82 9.25 -13.27 16.19
CA VAL A 82 7.85 -12.90 15.93
C VAL A 82 7.55 -11.49 16.40
N GLN A 83 8.18 -11.00 17.49
CA GLN A 83 8.05 -9.60 17.90
C GLN A 83 8.70 -8.67 16.86
N LEU A 84 9.88 -9.05 16.35
CA LEU A 84 10.51 -8.34 15.22
C LEU A 84 9.62 -8.34 13.98
N LEU A 85 8.99 -9.49 13.67
CA LEU A 85 8.06 -9.62 12.56
C LEU A 85 6.88 -8.68 12.72
N GLN A 86 6.19 -8.70 13.87
CA GLN A 86 5.03 -7.85 14.12
C GLN A 86 5.37 -6.36 14.02
N ARG A 87 6.53 -5.95 14.55
CA ARG A 87 7.03 -4.58 14.39
C ARG A 87 7.22 -4.22 12.93
N ILE A 88 7.97 -5.02 12.18
CA ILE A 88 8.28 -4.73 10.78
C ILE A 88 7.02 -4.77 9.90
N LEU A 89 6.11 -5.71 10.15
CA LEU A 89 4.82 -5.76 9.47
C LEU A 89 4.04 -4.47 9.71
N THR A 90 3.99 -3.99 10.96
CA THR A 90 3.32 -2.74 11.33
C THR A 90 3.95 -1.52 10.65
N GLU A 91 5.27 -1.39 10.68
CA GLU A 91 6.01 -0.32 9.98
C GLU A 91 5.77 -0.34 8.46
N SER A 92 5.57 -1.53 7.89
CA SER A 92 5.33 -1.72 6.45
C SER A 92 3.92 -1.34 6.01
N LEU A 93 2.98 -1.15 6.95
CA LEU A 93 1.63 -0.65 6.64
C LEU A 93 1.60 0.86 6.39
N THR A 94 2.67 1.58 6.73
CA THR A 94 2.84 3.03 6.58
C THR A 94 4.05 3.34 5.71
N VAL A 95 3.90 3.19 4.39
CA VAL A 95 4.93 3.56 3.42
C VAL A 95 4.74 5.03 3.04
N GLY A 96 5.78 5.83 3.19
CA GLY A 96 5.77 7.26 2.83
C GLY A 96 7.18 7.83 2.64
N LYS A 97 7.28 9.17 2.54
CA LYS A 97 8.57 9.84 2.27
C LYS A 97 9.65 9.52 3.31
N SER A 98 9.29 9.40 4.58
CA SER A 98 10.21 9.04 5.67
C SER A 98 10.77 7.61 5.57
N THR A 99 10.16 6.76 4.76
CA THR A 99 10.61 5.38 4.51
C THR A 99 11.79 5.32 3.53
N LEU A 100 12.11 6.41 2.81
CA LEU A 100 13.23 6.46 1.85
C LEU A 100 14.57 6.09 2.47
N ASP A 101 14.87 6.60 3.66
CA ASP A 101 16.15 6.37 4.34
C ASP A 101 16.17 5.06 5.13
N SER A 102 15.11 4.25 5.03
CA SER A 102 14.97 2.99 5.77
C SER A 102 15.50 1.79 4.98
N VAL A 103 15.71 0.68 5.69
CA VAL A 103 16.09 -0.62 5.11
C VAL A 103 14.92 -1.28 4.32
N PHE A 104 13.78 -0.60 4.16
CA PHE A 104 12.60 -1.13 3.49
C PHE A 104 12.86 -1.57 2.04
N HIS A 105 13.76 -0.88 1.32
CA HIS A 105 14.15 -1.28 -0.04
C HIS A 105 14.69 -2.71 -0.12
N ARG A 106 15.34 -3.23 0.95
CA ARG A 106 15.82 -4.62 1.01
C ARG A 106 14.69 -5.64 1.14
N LYS A 107 13.50 -5.19 1.53
CA LYS A 107 12.29 -6.01 1.73
C LYS A 107 11.34 -5.96 0.54
N PHE A 108 11.62 -5.10 -0.44
CA PHE A 108 10.78 -4.95 -1.63
C PHE A 108 10.74 -6.26 -2.41
N ILE A 109 9.53 -6.76 -2.66
CA ILE A 109 9.29 -7.92 -3.51
C ILE A 109 8.80 -7.42 -4.87
N PRO A 110 9.46 -7.81 -5.97
CA PRO A 110 9.02 -7.46 -7.32
C PRO A 110 7.55 -7.80 -7.57
N PHE A 111 6.87 -6.98 -8.36
CA PHE A 111 5.49 -7.25 -8.76
C PHE A 111 5.49 -8.39 -9.80
N LEU A 112 4.44 -9.21 -9.82
CA LEU A 112 4.37 -10.39 -10.69
C LEU A 112 4.58 -10.06 -12.19
N GLY A 113 4.17 -8.88 -12.64
CA GLY A 113 4.32 -8.40 -14.02
C GLY A 113 5.63 -7.65 -14.32
N GLY A 114 6.52 -7.48 -13.34
CA GLY A 114 7.74 -6.68 -13.52
C GLY A 114 7.47 -5.18 -13.67
N GLU A 115 6.34 -4.70 -13.14
CA GLU A 115 5.87 -3.31 -13.24
C GLU A 115 6.90 -2.31 -12.67
N GLU A 116 7.76 -2.76 -11.75
CA GLU A 116 8.88 -1.99 -11.21
C GLU A 116 9.89 -1.55 -12.28
N ARG A 117 10.02 -2.30 -13.37
CA ARG A 117 10.86 -1.91 -14.52
C ARG A 117 10.19 -0.85 -15.38
N ARG A 118 8.86 -0.87 -15.46
CA ARG A 118 8.07 0.05 -16.29
C ARG A 118 7.99 1.43 -15.65
N ILE A 119 7.70 1.51 -14.35
CA ILE A 119 7.56 2.79 -13.66
C ILE A 119 8.85 3.64 -13.74
N TYR A 120 10.03 3.02 -13.77
CA TYR A 120 11.30 3.75 -13.83
C TYR A 120 11.70 4.23 -15.24
N SER A 121 10.99 3.79 -16.29
CA SER A 121 11.32 4.12 -17.68
C SER A 121 11.16 5.62 -18.00
N GLU A 122 11.71 6.09 -19.11
CA GLU A 122 11.69 7.49 -19.56
C GLU A 122 10.36 7.87 -20.27
N ALA A 123 9.25 7.49 -19.66
CA ALA A 123 7.90 7.82 -20.10
C ALA A 123 7.00 8.24 -18.93
N ASN A 124 5.92 8.97 -19.20
CA ASN A 124 4.92 9.27 -18.18
C ASN A 124 4.09 8.04 -17.89
N HIS A 125 3.76 7.81 -16.62
CA HIS A 125 2.92 6.69 -16.20
C HIS A 125 1.83 7.14 -15.26
N VAL A 126 0.67 6.50 -15.38
CA VAL A 126 -0.37 6.46 -14.36
C VAL A 126 -0.48 5.03 -13.84
N VAL A 127 -0.19 4.87 -12.55
CA VAL A 127 -0.26 3.62 -11.81
C VAL A 127 -1.59 3.58 -11.09
N PHE A 128 -2.50 2.74 -11.59
CA PHE A 128 -3.76 2.47 -10.93
C PHE A 128 -3.67 1.26 -10.02
N GLY A 129 -4.27 1.40 -8.85
CA GLY A 129 -4.47 0.29 -7.91
C GLY A 129 -5.34 0.73 -6.76
N ARG A 130 -6.17 -0.16 -6.23
CA ARG A 130 -6.96 0.10 -5.02
C ARG A 130 -6.08 0.43 -3.81
N ARG A 131 -6.69 0.91 -2.72
CA ARG A 131 -5.97 1.10 -1.45
C ARG A 131 -5.28 -0.21 -1.05
N GLY A 132 -3.99 -0.11 -0.68
CA GLY A 132 -3.21 -1.27 -0.25
C GLY A 132 -2.63 -2.17 -1.35
N ALA A 133 -2.83 -1.86 -2.64
CA ALA A 133 -2.29 -2.62 -3.76
C ALA A 133 -0.76 -2.49 -3.97
N GLY A 134 -0.10 -1.57 -3.27
CA GLY A 134 1.35 -1.37 -3.36
C GLY A 134 1.82 -0.18 -4.22
N LYS A 135 0.92 0.77 -4.55
CA LYS A 135 1.26 1.98 -5.33
C LYS A 135 2.45 2.75 -4.75
N SER A 136 2.37 3.15 -3.48
CA SER A 136 3.45 3.89 -2.81
C SER A 136 4.72 3.05 -2.63
N SER A 137 4.60 1.73 -2.49
CA SER A 137 5.77 0.83 -2.47
C SER A 137 6.49 0.79 -3.82
N LEU A 138 5.74 0.82 -4.93
CA LEU A 138 6.29 0.91 -6.28
C LEU A 138 6.97 2.27 -6.52
N VAL A 139 6.37 3.36 -6.05
CA VAL A 139 7.00 4.71 -6.07
C VAL A 139 8.28 4.72 -5.24
N LEU A 140 8.26 4.19 -4.02
CA LEU A 140 9.42 4.10 -3.15
C LEU A 140 10.57 3.33 -3.81
N TYR A 141 10.27 2.20 -4.47
CA TYR A 141 11.26 1.45 -5.25
C TYR A 141 11.87 2.32 -6.35
N ALA A 142 11.05 3.05 -7.11
CA ALA A 142 11.51 3.91 -8.19
C ALA A 142 12.36 5.09 -7.67
N CYS A 143 11.99 5.68 -6.53
CA CYS A 143 12.79 6.71 -5.87
C CYS A 143 14.14 6.17 -5.40
N HIS A 144 14.20 4.97 -4.79
CA HIS A 144 15.46 4.33 -4.41
C HIS A 144 16.35 4.05 -5.62
N GLN A 145 15.75 3.62 -6.74
CA GLN A 145 16.47 3.42 -8.00
C GLN A 145 17.02 4.74 -8.56
N ALA A 146 16.24 5.82 -8.48
CA ALA A 146 16.68 7.16 -8.84
C ALA A 146 17.85 7.65 -7.95
N GLN A 147 17.78 7.43 -6.63
CA GLN A 147 18.88 7.74 -5.70
C GLN A 147 20.15 6.97 -6.06
N ARG A 148 20.03 5.66 -6.30
CA ARG A 148 21.17 4.79 -6.67
C ARG A 148 21.85 5.27 -7.95
N ASP A 149 21.06 5.70 -8.93
CA ASP A 149 21.55 6.15 -10.22
C ASP A 149 21.86 7.66 -10.24
N ALA A 150 21.82 8.34 -9.09
CA ALA A 150 22.00 9.78 -8.92
C ALA A 150 21.12 10.63 -9.87
N ARG A 151 19.90 10.17 -10.15
CA ARG A 151 18.90 10.90 -10.95
C ARG A 151 18.05 11.78 -10.03
N PRO A 152 17.87 13.07 -10.34
CA PRO A 152 17.08 13.95 -9.50
C PRO A 152 15.58 13.62 -9.62
N TYR A 153 14.88 13.74 -8.50
CA TYR A 153 13.45 13.51 -8.44
C TYR A 153 12.78 14.35 -7.34
N ALA A 154 11.48 14.55 -7.47
CA ALA A 154 10.61 15.00 -6.40
C ALA A 154 9.53 13.94 -6.16
N TRP A 155 9.34 13.54 -4.91
CA TRP A 155 8.19 12.75 -4.49
C TRP A 155 7.22 13.64 -3.73
N ILE A 156 6.04 13.84 -4.30
CA ILE A 156 4.94 14.64 -3.78
C ILE A 156 3.87 13.66 -3.29
N ALA A 157 3.59 13.68 -1.99
CA ALA A 157 2.57 12.84 -1.38
C ALA A 157 1.31 13.67 -1.18
N LEU A 158 0.25 13.40 -1.94
CA LEU A 158 -0.92 14.28 -1.98
C LEU A 158 -1.89 14.12 -0.81
N GLN A 159 -1.57 13.25 0.15
CA GLN A 159 -2.34 13.05 1.38
C GLN A 159 -2.55 14.35 2.19
N GLN A 160 -1.58 15.27 2.17
CA GLN A 160 -1.70 16.57 2.85
C GLN A 160 -2.63 17.56 2.14
N TYR A 161 -3.01 17.27 0.89
CA TYR A 161 -3.94 18.05 0.08
C TYR A 161 -5.31 17.37 -0.06
N SER A 162 -5.60 16.37 0.78
CA SER A 162 -6.82 15.58 0.69
C SER A 162 -8.07 16.46 0.73
N GLY A 163 -8.98 16.25 -0.21
CA GLY A 163 -10.26 16.95 -0.33
C GLY A 163 -10.16 18.38 -0.87
N ARG A 164 -8.95 18.91 -1.15
CA ARG A 164 -8.81 20.27 -1.65
C ARG A 164 -9.29 20.40 -3.10
N ASP A 165 -10.06 21.44 -3.34
CA ASP A 165 -10.64 21.81 -4.63
C ASP A 165 -10.13 23.16 -5.16
N ASP A 166 -9.31 23.86 -4.36
CA ASP A 166 -8.80 25.19 -4.67
C ASP A 166 -7.49 25.18 -5.48
N LEU A 167 -7.19 26.32 -6.12
CA LEU A 167 -6.05 26.46 -7.02
C LEU A 167 -4.69 26.61 -6.31
N LEU A 168 -4.65 26.87 -5.00
CA LEU A 168 -3.39 27.04 -4.25
C LEU A 168 -2.62 25.72 -4.11
N VAL A 169 -3.26 24.57 -4.36
CA VAL A 169 -2.56 23.28 -4.43
C VAL A 169 -1.43 23.30 -5.47
N ILE A 170 -1.57 24.05 -6.56
CA ILE A 170 -0.56 24.14 -7.62
C ILE A 170 0.73 24.80 -7.13
N PRO A 171 0.73 26.07 -6.67
CA PRO A 171 1.96 26.69 -6.17
C PRO A 171 2.58 25.95 -4.98
N GLN A 172 1.77 25.33 -4.12
CA GLN A 172 2.28 24.53 -2.99
C GLN A 172 2.99 23.25 -3.45
N VAL A 173 2.48 22.57 -4.48
CA VAL A 173 3.19 21.44 -5.09
C VAL A 173 4.45 21.90 -5.84
N LEU A 174 4.41 23.06 -6.50
CA LEU A 174 5.62 23.66 -7.08
C LEU A 174 6.67 23.97 -6.01
N TYR A 175 6.26 24.41 -4.81
CA TYR A 175 7.15 24.61 -3.67
C TYR A 175 7.85 23.31 -3.26
N GLU A 176 7.10 22.22 -3.11
CA GLU A 176 7.68 20.91 -2.78
C GLU A 176 8.66 20.41 -3.86
N ILE A 177 8.39 20.69 -5.14
CA ILE A 177 9.34 20.41 -6.23
C ILE A 177 10.63 21.20 -5.99
N VAL A 178 10.55 22.51 -5.75
CA VAL A 178 11.72 23.37 -5.51
C VAL A 178 12.51 22.94 -4.26
N GLU A 179 11.84 22.50 -3.20
CA GLU A 179 12.51 21.94 -2.01
C GLU A 179 13.27 20.65 -2.31
N ALA A 180 12.72 19.78 -3.16
CA ALA A 180 13.44 18.59 -3.61
C ALA A 180 14.70 18.95 -4.43
N LEU A 181 14.60 19.99 -5.25
CA LEU A 181 15.73 20.52 -6.02
C LEU A 181 16.81 21.13 -5.13
N ALA A 182 16.43 21.84 -4.06
CA ALA A 182 17.36 22.52 -3.15
C ALA A 182 18.29 21.55 -2.39
N ARG A 183 17.99 20.25 -2.39
CA ARG A 183 18.88 19.19 -1.87
C ARG A 183 20.11 18.97 -2.73
N ASP A 184 20.07 19.39 -3.99
CA ASP A 184 21.20 19.32 -4.90
C ASP A 184 22.01 20.62 -4.82
N PRO A 185 23.26 20.58 -4.29
CA PRO A 185 24.08 21.78 -4.13
C PRO A 185 24.44 22.45 -5.46
N GLU A 186 24.31 21.76 -6.60
CA GLU A 186 24.69 22.30 -7.91
C GLU A 186 23.65 23.24 -8.53
N ILE A 187 22.45 23.38 -7.96
CA ILE A 187 21.37 24.19 -8.55
C ILE A 187 21.59 25.71 -8.42
N GLY A 188 22.30 26.12 -7.36
CA GLY A 188 22.58 27.51 -7.00
C GLY A 188 21.43 28.20 -6.24
N ALA A 189 21.76 28.92 -5.16
CA ALA A 189 20.80 29.58 -4.27
C ALA A 189 19.92 30.59 -5.00
N ASP A 190 20.50 31.45 -5.86
CA ASP A 190 19.74 32.46 -6.61
C ASP A 190 18.62 31.88 -7.47
N ARG A 191 18.80 30.65 -8.00
CA ARG A 191 17.77 29.97 -8.79
C ARG A 191 16.62 29.50 -7.91
N ILE A 192 16.94 28.92 -6.77
CA ILE A 192 15.95 28.51 -5.77
C ILE A 192 15.14 29.72 -5.31
N ASP A 193 15.80 30.84 -5.00
CA ASP A 193 15.14 32.06 -4.56
C ASP A 193 14.19 32.61 -5.62
N ARG A 194 14.61 32.69 -6.89
CA ARG A 194 13.73 33.12 -8.00
C ARG A 194 12.49 32.23 -8.14
N LEU A 195 12.67 30.90 -8.04
CA LEU A 195 11.56 29.95 -8.11
C LEU A 195 10.60 30.14 -6.92
N LYS A 196 11.13 30.28 -5.70
CA LYS A 196 10.34 30.53 -4.48
C LYS A 196 9.59 31.86 -4.54
N THR A 197 10.24 32.95 -4.97
CA THR A 197 9.57 34.25 -5.14
C THR A 197 8.39 34.17 -6.10
N LEU A 198 8.54 33.44 -7.22
CA LEU A 198 7.43 33.22 -8.15
C LEU A 198 6.28 32.46 -7.48
N ILE A 199 6.59 31.42 -6.71
CA ILE A 199 5.60 30.61 -6.00
C ILE A 199 4.85 31.45 -4.96
N TYR A 200 5.58 32.19 -4.12
CA TYR A 200 4.96 33.06 -3.11
C TYR A 200 4.05 34.11 -3.74
N SER A 201 4.42 34.66 -4.92
CA SER A 201 3.53 35.60 -5.63
C SER A 201 2.21 34.98 -6.09
N LEU A 202 2.15 33.66 -6.31
CA LEU A 202 0.91 32.93 -6.59
C LEU A 202 0.15 32.62 -5.29
N GLU A 203 0.84 32.26 -4.22
CA GLU A 203 0.21 31.97 -2.91
C GLU A 203 -0.40 33.22 -2.27
N GLU A 204 0.23 34.39 -2.42
CA GLU A 204 -0.27 35.70 -1.94
C GLU A 204 -1.63 36.07 -2.53
N ARG A 205 -2.00 35.49 -3.69
CA ARG A 205 -3.33 35.68 -4.28
C ARG A 205 -4.45 35.02 -3.46
N GLY A 206 -4.13 34.02 -2.65
CA GLY A 206 -5.10 33.28 -1.85
C GLY A 206 -6.27 32.75 -2.69
N GLU A 207 -7.49 32.95 -2.19
CA GLU A 207 -8.73 32.55 -2.87
C GLU A 207 -8.97 33.26 -4.21
N GLN A 208 -8.29 34.39 -4.47
CA GLN A 208 -8.41 35.15 -5.72
C GLN A 208 -7.48 34.63 -6.82
N LEU A 209 -6.73 33.56 -6.57
CA LEU A 209 -5.85 32.95 -7.54
C LEU A 209 -6.66 32.38 -8.71
N THR A 210 -6.26 32.70 -9.94
CA THR A 210 -6.96 32.21 -11.15
C THR A 210 -6.11 31.24 -11.97
N LYS A 211 -6.76 30.36 -12.73
CA LYS A 211 -6.08 29.49 -13.71
C LYS A 211 -5.22 30.30 -14.70
N ARG A 212 -5.70 31.48 -15.12
CA ARG A 212 -4.98 32.38 -16.04
C ARG A 212 -3.63 32.81 -15.46
N GLU A 213 -3.60 33.19 -14.18
CA GLU A 213 -2.37 33.65 -13.53
C GLU A 213 -1.36 32.52 -13.37
N ILE A 214 -1.82 31.34 -12.96
CA ILE A 214 -0.99 30.12 -12.92
C ILE A 214 -0.41 29.83 -14.31
N ASN A 215 -1.26 29.79 -15.34
CA ASN A 215 -0.84 29.51 -16.72
C ASN A 215 0.15 30.56 -17.27
N GLN A 216 0.09 31.80 -16.82
CA GLN A 216 1.08 32.84 -17.17
C GLN A 216 2.41 32.67 -16.43
N LYS A 217 2.40 32.14 -15.20
CA LYS A 217 3.58 31.95 -14.37
C LYS A 217 4.28 30.61 -14.60
N LEU A 218 3.59 29.55 -15.01
CA LEU A 218 4.19 28.23 -15.29
C LEU A 218 5.32 28.27 -16.33
N PRO A 219 5.22 29.01 -17.46
CA PRO A 219 6.35 29.18 -18.39
C PRO A 219 7.56 29.87 -17.75
N VAL A 220 7.32 30.82 -16.83
CA VAL A 220 8.39 31.51 -16.09
C VAL A 220 9.04 30.56 -15.10
N PHE A 221 8.26 29.74 -14.39
CA PHE A 221 8.76 28.65 -13.56
C PHE A 221 9.64 27.70 -14.38
N ALA A 222 9.13 27.25 -15.55
CA ALA A 222 9.85 26.35 -16.45
C ALA A 222 11.19 26.95 -16.92
N ARG A 223 11.23 28.24 -17.27
CA ARG A 223 12.47 28.94 -17.66
C ARG A 223 13.57 28.82 -16.60
N ASP A 224 13.21 28.93 -15.33
CA ASP A 224 14.15 28.82 -14.22
C ASP A 224 14.39 27.35 -13.78
N PHE A 225 13.45 26.43 -14.05
CA PHE A 225 13.58 25.01 -13.69
C PHE A 225 14.35 24.18 -14.74
N LEU A 226 14.05 24.34 -16.03
CA LEU A 226 14.55 23.50 -17.12
C LEU A 226 16.08 23.47 -17.31
N PRO A 227 16.85 24.55 -17.06
CA PRO A 227 18.30 24.48 -17.17
C PRO A 227 18.92 23.43 -16.23
N TYR A 228 18.35 23.25 -15.03
CA TYR A 228 18.77 22.20 -14.10
C TYR A 228 18.45 20.82 -14.66
N VAL A 229 17.23 20.62 -15.18
CA VAL A 229 16.82 19.34 -15.79
C VAL A 229 17.71 18.97 -16.97
N ARG A 230 18.03 19.93 -17.86
CA ARG A 230 18.94 19.70 -19.00
C ARG A 230 20.33 19.28 -18.54
N LYS A 231 20.86 19.90 -17.49
CA LYS A 231 22.17 19.55 -16.91
C LYS A 231 22.16 18.12 -16.32
N ARG A 232 21.07 17.75 -15.65
CA ARG A 232 20.88 16.41 -15.05
C ARG A 232 20.31 15.36 -16.03
N LYS A 233 20.04 15.75 -17.28
CA LYS A 233 19.40 15.01 -18.37
C LYS A 233 17.93 14.65 -18.16
N TYR A 234 17.53 14.32 -16.93
CA TYR A 234 16.19 13.85 -16.58
C TYR A 234 15.75 14.41 -15.23
N PHE A 235 14.43 14.46 -15.01
CA PHE A 235 13.84 14.70 -13.70
C PHE A 235 12.59 13.84 -13.52
N TYR A 236 12.49 13.09 -12.43
CA TYR A 236 11.28 12.33 -12.13
C TYR A 236 10.38 13.09 -11.17
N LEU A 237 9.10 13.21 -11.52
CA LEU A 237 8.09 13.79 -10.64
C LEU A 237 7.09 12.70 -10.24
N PHE A 238 7.22 12.19 -9.02
CA PHE A 238 6.32 11.21 -8.44
C PHE A 238 5.16 11.93 -7.74
N LEU A 239 3.95 11.74 -8.25
CA LEU A 239 2.71 12.29 -7.71
C LEU A 239 1.91 11.13 -7.11
N ASP A 240 2.01 10.95 -5.80
CA ASP A 240 1.40 9.82 -5.11
C ASP A 240 -0.01 10.17 -4.62
N ASP A 241 -0.97 9.31 -4.95
CA ASP A 241 -2.38 9.34 -4.54
C ASP A 241 -3.17 10.57 -5.05
N VAL A 242 -3.13 10.84 -6.36
CA VAL A 242 -3.87 11.97 -7.00
C VAL A 242 -5.38 11.95 -6.75
N HIS A 243 -5.98 10.78 -6.60
CA HIS A 243 -7.39 10.61 -6.25
C HIS A 243 -7.83 11.33 -4.96
N LEU A 244 -6.90 11.69 -4.07
CA LEU A 244 -7.21 12.40 -2.83
C LEU A 244 -7.51 13.89 -3.07
N LEU A 245 -7.06 14.48 -4.19
CA LEU A 245 -7.50 15.81 -4.59
C LEU A 245 -8.98 15.77 -4.99
N HIS A 246 -9.69 16.88 -4.83
CA HIS A 246 -11.08 16.94 -5.28
C HIS A 246 -11.21 16.66 -6.79
N PRO A 247 -12.17 15.84 -7.26
CA PRO A 247 -12.29 15.49 -8.67
C PRO A 247 -12.36 16.69 -9.63
N ALA A 248 -12.89 17.82 -9.17
CA ALA A 248 -12.98 19.06 -9.97
C ALA A 248 -11.60 19.69 -10.30
N ILE A 249 -10.60 19.52 -9.43
CA ILE A 249 -9.27 20.12 -9.63
C ILE A 249 -8.27 19.17 -10.31
N GLN A 250 -8.49 17.85 -10.20
CA GLN A 250 -7.56 16.82 -10.71
C GLN A 250 -7.13 17.02 -12.18
N PRO A 251 -8.03 17.30 -13.16
CA PRO A 251 -7.61 17.44 -14.56
C PRO A 251 -6.73 18.68 -14.76
N TYR A 252 -7.12 19.82 -14.17
CA TYR A 252 -6.30 21.03 -14.24
C TYR A 252 -4.94 20.85 -13.55
N PHE A 253 -4.91 20.20 -12.39
CA PHE A 253 -3.68 19.90 -11.65
C PHE A 253 -2.69 19.10 -12.51
N LEU A 254 -3.16 18.04 -13.16
CA LEU A 254 -2.34 17.21 -14.03
C LEU A 254 -1.87 17.98 -15.28
N SER A 255 -2.76 18.76 -15.90
CA SER A 255 -2.43 19.61 -17.05
C SER A 255 -1.37 20.66 -16.72
N ALA A 256 -1.49 21.33 -15.57
CA ALA A 256 -0.55 22.34 -15.10
C ALA A 256 0.87 21.78 -14.96
N LEU A 257 1.03 20.62 -14.32
CA LEU A 257 2.33 19.96 -14.16
C LEU A 257 2.87 19.40 -15.48
N TYR A 258 1.99 18.85 -16.31
CA TYR A 258 2.36 18.32 -17.62
C TYR A 258 2.80 19.40 -18.61
N SER A 259 2.24 20.62 -18.50
CA SER A 259 2.51 21.73 -19.41
C SER A 259 4.00 22.08 -19.52
N PHE A 260 4.75 22.03 -18.42
CA PHE A 260 6.21 22.24 -18.42
C PHE A 260 7.00 20.94 -18.50
N ALA A 261 6.38 19.78 -18.27
CA ALA A 261 7.05 18.49 -18.36
C ALA A 261 7.18 17.97 -19.80
N ARG A 262 6.14 18.19 -20.61
CA ARG A 262 6.05 17.70 -22.00
C ARG A 262 7.24 18.17 -22.85
N GLY A 263 7.98 17.22 -23.41
CA GLY A 263 9.14 17.48 -24.26
C GLY A 263 10.40 17.96 -23.53
N ASN A 264 10.42 17.95 -22.20
CA ASN A 264 11.48 18.53 -21.38
C ASN A 264 12.24 17.53 -20.48
N ASN A 265 12.16 16.23 -20.79
CA ASN A 265 12.76 15.14 -19.99
C ASN A 265 12.34 15.15 -18.51
N ILE A 266 11.14 15.64 -18.23
CA ILE A 266 10.49 15.52 -16.94
C ILE A 266 9.44 14.42 -17.07
N TYR A 267 9.58 13.35 -16.30
CA TYR A 267 8.69 12.20 -16.39
C TYR A 267 7.76 12.14 -15.19
N LEU A 268 6.47 12.26 -15.45
CA LEU A 268 5.42 12.18 -14.45
C LEU A 268 5.14 10.72 -14.09
N LYS A 269 5.19 10.40 -12.80
CA LYS A 269 4.89 9.08 -12.23
C LYS A 269 3.72 9.25 -11.27
N ILE A 270 2.53 9.10 -11.81
CA ILE A 270 1.28 9.38 -11.11
C ILE A 270 0.77 8.08 -10.51
N THR A 271 0.32 8.09 -9.27
CA THR A 271 -0.43 6.97 -8.69
C THR A 271 -1.83 7.43 -8.30
N ALA A 272 -2.82 6.55 -8.49
CA ALA A 272 -4.20 6.87 -8.13
C ALA A 272 -5.09 5.63 -8.00
N ILE A 273 -6.30 5.83 -7.48
CA ILE A 273 -7.39 4.86 -7.57
C ILE A 273 -8.23 5.22 -8.79
N GLU A 274 -8.44 4.27 -9.69
CA GLU A 274 -8.99 4.52 -11.02
C GLU A 274 -10.37 5.17 -10.99
N ASN A 275 -11.36 4.56 -10.33
CA ASN A 275 -12.74 5.09 -10.36
C ASN A 275 -12.95 6.26 -9.40
N LEU A 276 -11.88 6.73 -8.75
CA LEU A 276 -11.84 7.94 -7.92
C LEU A 276 -11.03 9.07 -8.58
N THR A 277 -10.52 8.85 -9.79
CA THR A 277 -9.65 9.81 -10.49
C THR A 277 -10.21 10.20 -11.84
N THR A 278 -10.32 11.50 -12.08
CA THR A 278 -10.59 12.08 -13.39
C THR A 278 -9.29 12.60 -13.98
N LEU A 279 -8.66 11.82 -14.86
CA LEU A 279 -7.41 12.23 -15.52
C LEU A 279 -7.62 13.33 -16.56
N LEU A 280 -8.74 13.27 -17.29
CA LEU A 280 -9.07 14.16 -18.40
C LEU A 280 -10.54 14.55 -18.28
N HIS A 281 -10.82 15.85 -18.38
CA HIS A 281 -12.18 16.35 -18.55
C HIS A 281 -12.51 16.44 -20.04
N GLU A 282 -13.35 15.53 -20.55
CA GLU A 282 -13.62 15.39 -21.99
C GLU A 282 -14.21 16.66 -22.64
N GLY A 283 -15.04 17.40 -21.92
CA GLY A 283 -15.67 18.62 -22.45
C GLY A 283 -14.70 19.77 -22.70
N SER A 284 -13.68 19.92 -21.84
CA SER A 284 -12.67 20.99 -21.95
C SER A 284 -11.35 20.52 -22.53
N GLN A 285 -11.17 19.20 -22.71
CA GLN A 285 -9.89 18.56 -23.05
C GLN A 285 -8.76 18.96 -22.08
N GLU A 286 -9.11 19.30 -20.84
CA GLU A 286 -8.16 19.67 -19.78
C GLU A 286 -7.76 18.41 -19.01
N GLY A 287 -6.46 18.13 -18.89
CA GLY A 287 -5.95 16.97 -18.16
C GLY A 287 -4.88 16.19 -18.91
N LEU A 288 -4.82 14.89 -18.65
CA LEU A 288 -3.91 13.94 -19.30
C LEU A 288 -4.70 12.88 -20.07
N GLN A 289 -4.44 12.76 -21.36
CA GLN A 289 -5.02 11.71 -22.18
C GLN A 289 -4.19 10.42 -22.05
N THR A 290 -4.83 9.29 -21.78
CA THR A 290 -4.18 7.97 -21.85
C THR A 290 -4.65 7.23 -23.10
N PRO A 291 -3.77 6.49 -23.81
CA PRO A 291 -2.34 6.30 -23.56
C PRO A 291 -1.42 7.40 -24.13
N GLY A 292 -1.99 8.46 -24.75
CA GLY A 292 -1.22 9.44 -25.53
C GLY A 292 -0.17 10.23 -24.72
N ASP A 293 -0.58 10.82 -23.59
CA ASP A 293 0.30 11.62 -22.72
C ASP A 293 0.97 10.78 -21.62
N ALA A 294 0.35 9.67 -21.20
CA ALA A 294 0.85 8.78 -20.17
C ALA A 294 0.40 7.32 -20.39
N GLN A 295 1.29 6.38 -20.07
CA GLN A 295 1.03 4.94 -20.13
C GLN A 295 0.37 4.45 -18.84
N VAL A 296 -0.55 3.49 -18.94
CA VAL A 296 -1.24 2.92 -17.77
C VAL A 296 -0.52 1.67 -17.26
N ILE A 297 -0.29 1.63 -15.95
CA ILE A 297 0.15 0.46 -15.18
C ILE A 297 -0.97 0.10 -14.20
N ARG A 298 -1.34 -1.18 -14.09
CA ARG A 298 -2.38 -1.64 -13.17
C ARG A 298 -1.78 -2.62 -12.17
N LEU A 299 -1.91 -2.31 -10.88
CA LEU A 299 -1.37 -3.14 -9.79
C LEU A 299 -2.39 -4.10 -9.19
N ASP A 300 -3.68 -3.96 -9.51
CA ASP A 300 -4.71 -4.84 -8.95
C ASP A 300 -4.61 -6.26 -9.52
N TYR A 301 -3.83 -7.09 -8.83
CA TYR A 301 -3.95 -8.55 -8.85
C TYR A 301 -5.17 -8.93 -8.02
N ASN A 302 -6.35 -8.69 -8.59
CA ASN A 302 -7.64 -9.04 -7.99
C ASN A 302 -7.83 -10.57 -7.95
N LEU A 303 -8.96 -11.01 -7.40
CA LEU A 303 -9.36 -12.42 -7.37
C LEU A 303 -9.78 -12.98 -8.75
N VAL A 304 -9.47 -12.29 -9.85
CA VAL A 304 -9.62 -12.85 -11.21
C VAL A 304 -8.60 -13.96 -11.43
N ASN A 305 -7.39 -13.83 -10.86
CA ASN A 305 -6.43 -14.94 -10.80
C ASN A 305 -5.98 -15.23 -9.35
N PRO A 306 -6.79 -15.98 -8.57
CA PRO A 306 -6.51 -16.22 -7.14
C PRO A 306 -5.19 -16.96 -6.87
N GLU A 307 -4.73 -17.80 -7.79
CA GLU A 307 -3.47 -18.55 -7.63
C GLU A 307 -2.24 -17.64 -7.73
N ASP A 308 -2.25 -16.69 -8.67
CA ASP A 308 -1.21 -15.67 -8.78
C ASP A 308 -1.20 -14.77 -7.54
N ALA A 309 -2.38 -14.33 -7.09
CA ALA A 309 -2.52 -13.54 -5.87
C ALA A 309 -1.98 -14.30 -4.64
N LEU A 310 -2.28 -15.60 -4.52
CA LEU A 310 -1.73 -16.48 -3.47
C LEU A 310 -0.21 -16.54 -3.54
N ASN A 311 0.37 -16.80 -4.70
CA ASN A 311 1.82 -16.92 -4.86
C ASN A 311 2.52 -15.60 -4.54
N HIS A 312 1.99 -14.47 -5.00
CA HIS A 312 2.55 -13.15 -4.71
C HIS A 312 2.50 -12.79 -3.23
N LEU A 313 1.34 -12.94 -2.59
CA LEU A 313 1.20 -12.70 -1.15
C LEU A 313 2.13 -13.61 -0.34
N ARG A 314 2.34 -14.84 -0.80
CA ARG A 314 3.24 -15.79 -0.13
C ARG A 314 4.67 -15.31 -0.22
N MET A 315 5.12 -14.87 -1.40
CA MET A 315 6.46 -14.30 -1.58
C MET A 315 6.68 -13.08 -0.70
N ILE A 316 5.68 -12.19 -0.60
CA ILE A 316 5.73 -11.01 0.27
C ILE A 316 5.93 -11.42 1.73
N LEU A 317 5.03 -12.24 2.27
CA LEU A 317 5.08 -12.62 3.68
C LEU A 317 6.32 -13.46 4.01
N ASP A 318 6.71 -14.39 3.13
CA ASP A 318 7.90 -15.21 3.34
C ASP A 318 9.19 -14.38 3.33
N SER A 319 9.25 -13.29 2.56
CA SER A 319 10.35 -12.31 2.62
C SER A 319 10.48 -11.68 4.00
N TYR A 320 9.38 -11.18 4.58
CA TYR A 320 9.38 -10.60 5.93
C TYR A 320 9.76 -11.62 7.00
N VAL A 321 9.21 -12.83 6.91
CA VAL A 321 9.43 -13.92 7.86
C VAL A 321 10.91 -14.35 7.84
N ARG A 322 11.50 -14.53 6.65
CA ARG A 322 12.94 -14.86 6.52
C ARG A 322 13.83 -13.71 6.95
N TYR A 323 13.46 -12.47 6.65
CA TYR A 323 14.23 -11.29 7.03
C TYR A 323 14.45 -11.19 8.55
N VAL A 324 13.45 -11.59 9.35
CA VAL A 324 13.57 -11.61 10.82
C VAL A 324 14.18 -12.88 11.38
N GLY A 325 14.57 -13.85 10.55
CA GLY A 325 15.22 -15.09 10.99
C GLY A 325 14.28 -16.25 11.28
N ILE A 326 13.03 -16.21 10.80
CA ILE A 326 12.13 -17.36 10.84
C ILE A 326 12.28 -18.13 9.51
N PRO A 327 12.43 -19.48 9.52
CA PRO A 327 12.77 -20.25 8.31
C PRO A 327 11.80 -20.09 7.15
N SER A 328 10.50 -20.04 7.44
CA SER A 328 9.45 -19.82 6.45
C SER A 328 8.13 -19.47 7.11
N ILE A 329 7.19 -18.95 6.34
CA ILE A 329 5.82 -18.71 6.83
C ILE A 329 5.13 -19.98 7.33
N ALA A 330 5.51 -21.15 6.79
CA ALA A 330 4.98 -22.45 7.22
C ALA A 330 5.36 -22.81 8.66
N SER A 331 6.37 -22.14 9.24
CA SER A 331 6.72 -22.26 10.66
C SER A 331 5.72 -21.57 11.59
N LEU A 332 4.86 -20.69 11.05
CA LEU A 332 3.86 -19.93 11.80
C LEU A 332 2.43 -20.38 11.51
N ALA A 333 2.15 -20.89 10.31
CA ALA A 333 0.79 -21.19 9.86
C ALA A 333 0.75 -22.34 8.85
N ASP A 334 -0.31 -23.16 8.89
CA ASP A 334 -0.54 -24.24 7.93
C ASP A 334 -1.03 -23.71 6.57
N LYS A 335 -0.92 -24.55 5.52
CA LYS A 335 -1.33 -24.21 4.14
C LYS A 335 -2.77 -23.67 4.04
N ASN A 336 -3.70 -24.23 4.80
CA ASN A 336 -5.11 -23.81 4.76
C ASN A 336 -5.32 -22.40 5.32
N VAL A 337 -4.50 -21.99 6.29
CA VAL A 337 -4.52 -20.63 6.86
C VAL A 337 -4.12 -19.62 5.79
N PHE A 338 -3.11 -19.96 4.99
CA PHE A 338 -2.63 -19.11 3.92
C PHE A 338 -3.64 -18.99 2.78
N ASN A 339 -4.24 -20.12 2.35
CA ASN A 339 -5.35 -20.09 1.40
C ASN A 339 -6.50 -19.21 1.89
N ARG A 340 -6.82 -19.27 3.19
CA ARG A 340 -7.85 -18.40 3.77
C ARG A 340 -7.44 -16.93 3.76
N LEU A 341 -6.18 -16.62 4.08
CA LEU A 341 -5.64 -15.26 4.10
C LEU A 341 -5.84 -14.54 2.76
N VAL A 342 -5.58 -15.22 1.63
CA VAL A 342 -5.77 -14.63 0.29
C VAL A 342 -7.19 -14.20 0.04
N TRP A 343 -8.16 -15.02 0.46
CA TRP A 343 -9.58 -14.72 0.29
C TRP A 343 -10.02 -13.54 1.15
N VAL A 344 -9.61 -13.52 2.42
CA VAL A 344 -10.00 -12.43 3.34
C VAL A 344 -9.30 -11.11 3.03
N ALA A 345 -8.10 -11.16 2.46
CA ALA A 345 -7.37 -9.99 1.98
C ALA A 345 -7.73 -9.63 0.53
N ALA A 346 -8.51 -10.46 -0.17
CA ALA A 346 -8.86 -10.31 -1.57
C ALA A 346 -7.67 -10.03 -2.52
N GLY A 347 -6.54 -10.69 -2.26
CA GLY A 347 -5.30 -10.48 -3.00
C GLY A 347 -4.57 -9.16 -2.71
N VAL A 348 -5.07 -8.33 -1.80
CA VAL A 348 -4.48 -7.02 -1.47
C VAL A 348 -3.32 -7.19 -0.48
N PRO A 349 -2.07 -6.82 -0.84
CA PRO A 349 -0.90 -7.00 0.02
C PRO A 349 -1.04 -6.36 1.40
N ARG A 350 -1.46 -5.10 1.49
CA ARG A 350 -1.59 -4.40 2.77
C ARG A 350 -2.57 -5.09 3.72
N ASP A 351 -3.72 -5.54 3.21
CA ASP A 351 -4.71 -6.23 4.01
C ASP A 351 -4.18 -7.59 4.47
N ALA A 352 -3.45 -8.31 3.62
CA ALA A 352 -2.82 -9.56 4.01
C ALA A 352 -1.80 -9.36 5.14
N LEU A 353 -0.95 -8.33 5.06
CA LEU A 353 0.01 -8.00 6.13
C LEU A 353 -0.71 -7.63 7.43
N TYR A 354 -1.74 -6.79 7.36
CA TYR A 354 -2.53 -6.36 8.50
C TYR A 354 -3.25 -7.53 9.19
N ILE A 355 -4.02 -8.31 8.41
CA ILE A 355 -4.77 -9.46 8.91
C ILE A 355 -3.82 -10.51 9.49
N PHE A 356 -2.69 -10.78 8.82
CA PHE A 356 -1.70 -11.74 9.31
C PHE A 356 -1.07 -11.27 10.63
N ASN A 357 -0.68 -9.99 10.73
CA ASN A 357 -0.13 -9.41 11.95
C ASN A 357 -1.10 -9.51 13.14
N ASN A 358 -2.38 -9.19 12.90
CA ASN A 358 -3.42 -9.31 13.93
C ASN A 358 -3.73 -10.77 14.27
N ALA A 359 -3.65 -11.68 13.30
CA ALA A 359 -3.82 -13.11 13.53
C ALA A 359 -2.69 -13.71 14.39
N ILE A 360 -1.45 -13.20 14.27
CA ILE A 360 -0.35 -13.55 15.18
C ILE A 360 -0.74 -13.18 16.62
N THR A 361 -1.18 -11.94 16.88
CA THR A 361 -1.61 -11.49 18.21
C THR A 361 -2.72 -12.36 18.79
N LYS A 362 -3.73 -12.70 17.97
CA LYS A 362 -4.86 -13.55 18.39
C LYS A 362 -4.43 -14.99 18.70
N ALA A 363 -3.54 -15.57 17.88
CA ALA A 363 -3.01 -16.91 18.11
C ALA A 363 -2.17 -16.99 19.39
N ILE A 364 -1.34 -15.97 19.67
CA ILE A 364 -0.56 -15.85 20.90
C ILE A 364 -1.48 -15.75 22.12
N ALA A 365 -2.49 -14.86 22.07
CA ALA A 365 -3.45 -14.67 23.17
C ALA A 365 -4.25 -15.94 23.48
N ALA A 366 -4.57 -16.73 22.45
CA ALA A 366 -5.23 -18.03 22.61
C ALA A 366 -4.28 -19.19 22.98
N GLY A 367 -3.00 -18.91 23.23
CA GLY A 367 -2.01 -19.92 23.64
C GLY A 367 -1.67 -20.96 22.55
N ARG A 368 -1.92 -20.67 21.27
CA ARG A 368 -1.68 -21.60 20.16
C ARG A 368 -0.19 -21.69 19.81
N ARG A 369 0.20 -22.83 19.21
CA ARG A 369 1.56 -23.05 18.68
C ARG A 369 1.72 -22.56 17.23
N ALA A 370 0.62 -22.46 16.49
CA ALA A 370 0.55 -21.96 15.13
C ALA A 370 -0.74 -21.16 14.94
N ILE A 371 -0.75 -20.25 13.96
CA ILE A 371 -1.92 -19.45 13.57
C ILE A 371 -2.95 -20.40 12.97
N ALA A 372 -4.22 -20.27 13.36
CA ALA A 372 -5.31 -21.05 12.81
C ALA A 372 -6.20 -20.21 11.88
N VAL A 373 -7.03 -20.88 11.07
CA VAL A 373 -8.04 -20.23 10.21
C VAL A 373 -8.98 -19.33 11.02
N THR A 374 -9.29 -19.72 12.26
CA THR A 374 -10.10 -18.91 13.17
C THR A 374 -9.46 -17.56 13.51
N ASP A 375 -8.13 -17.50 13.63
CA ASP A 375 -7.41 -16.26 13.95
C ASP A 375 -7.43 -15.28 12.78
N ILE A 376 -7.27 -15.80 11.56
CA ILE A 376 -7.40 -15.03 10.32
C ILE A 376 -8.80 -14.46 10.18
N ASN A 377 -9.82 -15.29 10.39
CA ASN A 377 -11.22 -14.89 10.29
C ASN A 377 -11.59 -13.80 11.30
N MET A 378 -11.11 -13.92 12.54
CA MET A 378 -11.28 -12.89 13.57
C MET A 378 -10.55 -11.59 13.21
N ALA A 379 -9.30 -11.68 12.72
CA ALA A 379 -8.53 -10.51 12.33
C ALA A 379 -9.13 -9.78 11.11
N ALA A 380 -9.70 -10.53 10.16
CA ALA A 380 -10.42 -9.97 9.03
C ALA A 380 -11.68 -9.20 9.46
N ALA A 381 -12.45 -9.74 10.41
CA ALA A 381 -13.64 -9.07 10.93
C ALA A 381 -13.31 -7.72 11.60
N ASP A 382 -12.20 -7.64 12.34
CA ASP A 382 -11.77 -6.39 12.99
C ASP A 382 -11.36 -5.29 11.98
N SER A 383 -10.92 -5.68 10.77
CA SER A 383 -10.50 -4.72 9.73
C SER A 383 -11.65 -3.89 9.14
N LEU A 384 -12.91 -4.28 9.37
CA LEU A 384 -14.05 -3.63 8.75
C LEU A 384 -14.19 -2.16 9.20
N THR A 385 -13.96 -1.89 10.49
CA THR A 385 -14.03 -0.54 11.05
C THR A 385 -12.97 0.40 10.44
N GLU A 386 -11.78 -0.12 10.11
CA GLU A 386 -10.76 0.66 9.41
C GLU A 386 -11.16 0.93 7.95
N LYS A 387 -11.76 -0.06 7.25
CA LYS A 387 -12.26 0.12 5.88
C LYS A 387 -13.34 1.20 5.81
N GLU A 388 -14.25 1.24 6.78
CA GLU A 388 -15.30 2.26 6.85
C GLU A 388 -14.72 3.67 7.04
N ARG A 389 -13.64 3.84 7.81
CA ARG A 389 -12.95 5.13 7.94
C ARG A 389 -12.36 5.63 6.62
N TYR A 390 -11.77 4.72 5.83
CA TYR A 390 -11.17 5.08 4.54
C TYR A 390 -12.17 5.60 3.51
N VAL A 391 -13.46 5.26 3.63
CA VAL A 391 -14.50 5.81 2.75
C VAL A 391 -14.60 7.31 2.92
N SER A 392 -14.57 7.79 4.16
CA SER A 392 -14.60 9.22 4.47
C SER A 392 -13.35 9.93 3.96
N ASP A 393 -12.19 9.26 4.02
CA ASP A 393 -10.92 9.84 3.56
C ASP A 393 -10.82 9.93 2.03
N ASP A 394 -11.27 8.88 1.32
CA ASP A 394 -11.14 8.76 -0.15
C ASP A 394 -12.25 9.45 -0.92
N VAL A 395 -13.46 9.50 -0.35
CA VAL A 395 -14.67 9.85 -1.09
C VAL A 395 -15.59 10.72 -0.24
N ALA A 396 -15.09 11.88 0.20
CA ALA A 396 -15.77 12.78 1.12
C ALA A 396 -17.24 13.08 0.72
N GLU A 397 -17.50 13.47 -0.52
CA GLU A 397 -18.84 13.86 -0.98
C GLU A 397 -19.81 12.67 -1.12
N ASN A 398 -19.31 11.48 -1.51
CA ASN A 398 -20.17 10.31 -1.76
C ASN A 398 -20.15 9.29 -0.61
N ALA A 399 -19.47 9.56 0.50
CA ALA A 399 -19.28 8.57 1.57
C ALA A 399 -20.61 8.00 2.09
N ALA A 400 -21.61 8.86 2.29
CA ALA A 400 -22.92 8.44 2.78
C ALA A 400 -23.66 7.52 1.79
N ILE A 401 -23.68 7.85 0.50
CA ILE A 401 -24.35 7.02 -0.51
C ILE A 401 -23.60 5.70 -0.75
N ILE A 402 -22.26 5.74 -0.77
CA ILE A 402 -21.41 4.55 -0.86
C ILE A 402 -21.71 3.60 0.29
N MET A 403 -21.79 4.09 1.53
CA MET A 403 -22.10 3.24 2.69
C MET A 403 -23.52 2.68 2.67
N LYS A 404 -24.51 3.43 2.15
CA LYS A 404 -25.85 2.88 1.92
C LYS A 404 -25.83 1.74 0.89
N ILE A 405 -25.12 1.91 -0.23
CA ILE A 405 -24.98 0.88 -1.26
C ILE A 405 -24.27 -0.36 -0.69
N VAL A 406 -23.20 -0.17 0.07
CA VAL A 406 -22.50 -1.27 0.77
C VAL A 406 -23.46 -2.04 1.68
N SER A 407 -24.31 -1.33 2.44
CA SER A 407 -25.32 -1.96 3.30
C SER A 407 -26.37 -2.73 2.51
N ASP A 408 -26.83 -2.21 1.38
CA ASP A 408 -27.80 -2.89 0.52
C ASP A 408 -27.20 -4.15 -0.14
N ILE A 409 -25.98 -4.08 -0.68
CA ILE A 409 -25.27 -5.25 -1.24
C ILE A 409 -25.07 -6.32 -0.16
N LYS A 410 -24.71 -5.90 1.06
CA LYS A 410 -24.57 -6.80 2.20
C LYS A 410 -25.91 -7.49 2.50
N ASP A 411 -27.01 -6.77 2.58
CA ASP A 411 -28.32 -7.36 2.85
C ASP A 411 -28.77 -8.29 1.71
N TYR A 412 -28.51 -7.92 0.46
CA TYR A 412 -28.73 -8.79 -0.70
C TYR A 412 -27.98 -10.12 -0.56
N CYS A 413 -26.68 -10.08 -0.32
CA CYS A 413 -25.85 -11.28 -0.21
C CYS A 413 -26.21 -12.15 1.00
N LEU A 414 -26.41 -11.53 2.17
CA LEU A 414 -26.56 -12.24 3.43
C LEU A 414 -28.00 -12.69 3.73
N ARG A 415 -29.02 -11.97 3.21
CA ARG A 415 -30.43 -12.24 3.50
C ARG A 415 -31.20 -12.74 2.29
N GLU A 416 -31.09 -12.07 1.14
CA GLU A 416 -31.90 -12.37 -0.05
C GLU A 416 -31.40 -13.62 -0.78
N ILE A 417 -30.11 -13.66 -1.16
CA ILE A 417 -29.55 -14.77 -1.95
C ILE A 417 -28.77 -15.80 -1.12
N ARG A 418 -28.42 -15.45 0.13
CA ARG A 418 -27.62 -16.27 1.06
C ARG A 418 -26.34 -16.84 0.43
N CYS A 419 -25.70 -16.04 -0.43
CA CYS A 419 -24.47 -16.36 -1.13
C CYS A 419 -23.59 -15.10 -1.16
N ASN A 420 -22.29 -15.27 -0.98
CA ASN A 420 -21.34 -14.16 -0.98
C ASN A 420 -20.94 -13.69 -2.39
N ALA A 421 -21.49 -14.25 -3.47
CA ALA A 421 -21.15 -13.88 -4.83
C ALA A 421 -22.39 -13.59 -5.68
N PHE A 422 -22.26 -12.65 -6.63
CA PHE A 422 -23.36 -12.13 -7.42
C PHE A 422 -22.88 -11.54 -8.75
N LEU A 423 -23.81 -11.23 -9.65
CA LEU A 423 -23.55 -10.61 -10.95
C LEU A 423 -24.06 -9.16 -10.98
N VAL A 424 -23.30 -8.27 -11.60
CA VAL A 424 -23.66 -6.88 -11.86
C VAL A 424 -23.62 -6.63 -13.36
N ARG A 425 -24.66 -6.03 -13.94
CA ARG A 425 -24.68 -5.69 -15.37
C ARG A 425 -23.61 -4.65 -15.67
N LEU A 426 -22.85 -4.84 -16.75
CA LEU A 426 -21.85 -3.89 -17.23
C LEU A 426 -22.52 -2.75 -17.98
N ASP A 427 -22.43 -1.53 -17.44
CA ASP A 427 -22.91 -0.32 -18.10
C ASP A 427 -22.08 0.92 -17.69
N SER A 428 -20.98 1.18 -18.40
CA SER A 428 -20.07 2.30 -18.08
C SER A 428 -20.68 3.70 -18.23
N ALA A 429 -21.84 3.80 -18.91
CA ALA A 429 -22.56 5.06 -19.07
C ALA A 429 -23.44 5.38 -17.85
N ASP A 430 -23.84 4.36 -17.07
CA ASP A 430 -24.73 4.51 -15.91
C ASP A 430 -23.96 4.92 -14.64
N ASP A 431 -24.36 6.03 -14.03
CA ASP A 431 -23.74 6.54 -12.79
C ASP A 431 -23.86 5.57 -11.62
N ARG A 432 -24.93 4.76 -11.56
CA ARG A 432 -25.12 3.76 -10.51
C ARG A 432 -24.08 2.65 -10.62
N TYR A 433 -23.76 2.24 -11.85
CA TYR A 433 -22.68 1.30 -12.11
C TYR A 433 -21.31 1.91 -11.72
N ARG A 434 -21.07 3.20 -12.00
CA ARG A 434 -19.84 3.89 -11.54
C ARG A 434 -19.72 3.91 -10.02
N LEU A 435 -20.82 4.12 -9.29
CA LEU A 435 -20.84 4.00 -7.83
C LEU A 435 -20.48 2.59 -7.36
N LEU A 436 -20.95 1.53 -8.03
CA LEU A 436 -20.54 0.15 -7.73
C LEU A 436 -19.03 -0.07 -7.96
N LYS A 437 -18.45 0.54 -8.99
CA LYS A 437 -16.99 0.50 -9.19
C LYS A 437 -16.24 1.18 -8.06
N LYS A 438 -16.74 2.30 -7.53
CA LYS A 438 -16.17 2.94 -6.32
C LYS A 438 -16.25 2.01 -5.11
N VAL A 439 -17.37 1.30 -4.91
CA VAL A 439 -17.52 0.30 -3.83
C VAL A 439 -16.50 -0.84 -3.96
N SER A 440 -16.23 -1.29 -5.19
CA SER A 440 -15.17 -2.26 -5.49
C SER A 440 -13.77 -1.72 -5.20
N ASP A 441 -13.51 -0.47 -5.57
CA ASP A 441 -12.22 0.19 -5.36
C ASP A 441 -11.91 0.43 -3.88
N LEU A 442 -12.95 0.68 -3.08
CA LEU A 442 -12.90 0.76 -1.62
C LEU A 442 -12.83 -0.60 -0.92
N ARG A 443 -12.82 -1.70 -1.69
CA ARG A 443 -12.65 -3.08 -1.23
C ARG A 443 -13.78 -3.62 -0.37
N PHE A 444 -15.02 -3.19 -0.59
CA PHE A 444 -16.20 -3.85 0.03
C PHE A 444 -16.73 -5.01 -0.80
N ILE A 445 -16.42 -5.01 -2.10
CA ILE A 445 -16.67 -6.10 -3.03
C ILE A 445 -15.43 -6.32 -3.89
N HIS A 446 -15.31 -7.53 -4.45
CA HIS A 446 -14.14 -7.93 -5.23
C HIS A 446 -14.54 -8.60 -6.52
N ILE A 447 -13.88 -8.22 -7.61
CA ILE A 447 -14.12 -8.82 -8.92
C ILE A 447 -13.57 -10.25 -8.92
N LEU A 448 -14.45 -11.21 -9.19
CA LEU A 448 -14.11 -12.61 -9.49
C LEU A 448 -13.93 -12.83 -10.99
N HIS A 449 -14.71 -12.12 -11.82
CA HIS A 449 -14.61 -12.22 -13.28
C HIS A 449 -15.04 -10.89 -13.94
N PRO A 450 -14.23 -10.31 -14.84
CA PRO A 450 -14.46 -8.97 -15.39
C PRO A 450 -15.52 -8.91 -16.50
N GLY A 451 -15.94 -10.05 -17.04
CA GLY A 451 -16.98 -10.05 -18.08
C GLY A 451 -17.47 -11.45 -18.41
N ILE A 452 -18.71 -11.77 -18.04
CA ILE A 452 -19.38 -13.02 -18.36
C ILE A 452 -20.74 -12.74 -18.99
N THR A 453 -21.16 -13.62 -19.90
CA THR A 453 -22.51 -13.61 -20.47
C THR A 453 -23.25 -14.84 -19.91
N PRO A 454 -24.17 -14.67 -18.94
CA PRO A 454 -24.94 -15.76 -18.35
C PRO A 454 -25.89 -16.44 -19.32
N GLU A 455 -26.40 -15.69 -20.30
CA GLU A 455 -27.33 -16.14 -21.34
C GLU A 455 -26.70 -15.99 -22.74
N ALA A 456 -27.41 -16.43 -23.79
CA ALA A 456 -26.84 -16.53 -25.14
C ALA A 456 -26.82 -15.22 -25.95
N ALA A 457 -27.33 -14.08 -25.45
CA ALA A 457 -27.27 -12.81 -26.19
C ALA A 457 -27.33 -11.53 -25.33
N GLY A 458 -26.60 -10.49 -25.78
CA GLY A 458 -26.86 -9.08 -25.47
C GLY A 458 -26.08 -8.46 -24.31
N GLU A 459 -26.20 -9.01 -23.10
CA GLU A 459 -25.73 -8.32 -21.88
C GLU A 459 -24.49 -8.98 -21.26
N LYS A 460 -23.49 -8.15 -20.95
CA LYS A 460 -22.30 -8.56 -20.20
C LYS A 460 -22.49 -8.24 -18.72
N TYR A 461 -21.95 -9.10 -17.86
CA TYR A 461 -21.98 -8.95 -16.42
C TYR A 461 -20.57 -9.08 -15.85
N GLU A 462 -20.27 -8.33 -14.78
CA GLU A 462 -19.14 -8.59 -13.89
C GLU A 462 -19.60 -9.51 -12.76
N ALA A 463 -18.76 -10.48 -12.39
CA ALA A 463 -18.99 -11.30 -11.21
C ALA A 463 -18.25 -10.72 -10.02
N TYR A 464 -18.97 -10.48 -8.94
CA TYR A 464 -18.46 -9.90 -7.70
C TYR A 464 -18.59 -10.88 -6.54
N MET A 465 -17.74 -10.69 -5.55
CA MET A 465 -17.80 -11.33 -4.25
C MET A 465 -17.84 -10.26 -3.15
N LEU A 466 -18.72 -10.43 -2.17
CA LEU A 466 -18.76 -9.62 -0.95
C LEU A 466 -17.51 -9.88 -0.11
N ASP A 467 -16.92 -8.81 0.42
CA ASP A 467 -15.75 -8.88 1.29
C ASP A 467 -16.00 -9.79 2.50
N TYR A 468 -15.03 -10.66 2.81
CA TYR A 468 -15.16 -11.66 3.87
C TYR A 468 -15.34 -11.04 5.26
N ALA A 469 -14.83 -9.82 5.51
CA ALA A 469 -14.96 -9.16 6.81
C ALA A 469 -16.42 -9.00 7.26
N PHE A 470 -17.38 -8.97 6.32
CA PHE A 470 -18.80 -8.88 6.63
C PHE A 470 -19.41 -10.14 7.25
N TYR A 471 -18.79 -11.33 7.07
CA TYR A 471 -19.40 -12.61 7.48
C TYR A 471 -18.45 -13.63 8.12
N THR A 472 -17.15 -13.33 8.30
CA THR A 472 -16.19 -14.28 8.92
C THR A 472 -15.94 -14.12 10.41
N GLY A 473 -16.71 -13.32 11.15
CA GLY A 473 -16.51 -13.11 12.59
C GLY A 473 -17.05 -14.21 13.53
N PHE A 474 -16.85 -14.02 14.84
CA PHE A 474 -17.40 -14.88 15.90
C PHE A 474 -18.93 -14.91 15.92
N ARG A 475 -19.57 -13.82 15.50
CA ARG A 475 -21.01 -13.77 15.29
C ARG A 475 -21.29 -14.50 13.99
N LYS A 476 -21.74 -15.76 14.09
CA LYS A 476 -22.29 -16.52 12.94
C LYS A 476 -23.25 -15.60 12.18
N ALA A 477 -22.80 -15.13 11.02
CA ALA A 477 -23.73 -14.64 10.02
C ALA A 477 -24.75 -15.78 9.74
N PRO A 478 -25.95 -15.47 9.20
CA PRO A 478 -26.81 -16.49 8.62
C PRO A 478 -25.96 -17.41 7.74
N SER A 479 -26.30 -18.70 7.63
CA SER A 479 -25.52 -19.66 6.83
C SER A 479 -25.40 -19.18 5.37
N VAL A 480 -24.35 -18.42 5.08
CA VAL A 480 -24.04 -17.86 3.76
C VAL A 480 -23.17 -18.87 3.08
N LYS A 481 -23.58 -19.28 1.88
CA LYS A 481 -22.78 -20.17 1.06
C LYS A 481 -21.60 -19.39 0.49
N GLU A 482 -20.40 -19.74 0.93
CA GLU A 482 -19.15 -19.29 0.28
C GLU A 482 -19.09 -19.90 -1.13
N PHE A 483 -19.02 -19.04 -2.16
CA PHE A 483 -18.99 -19.46 -3.55
C PHE A 483 -17.73 -20.28 -3.88
N MET A 484 -16.58 -19.91 -3.29
CA MET A 484 -15.29 -20.59 -3.46
C MET A 484 -14.71 -20.96 -2.10
N SER A 485 -14.23 -22.20 -1.96
CA SER A 485 -13.55 -22.68 -0.75
C SER A 485 -12.02 -22.76 -0.90
N LYS A 486 -11.52 -22.70 -2.14
CA LYS A 486 -10.10 -22.73 -2.49
C LYS A 486 -9.78 -21.63 -3.51
N PRO A 487 -8.58 -21.01 -3.45
CA PRO A 487 -8.13 -19.95 -4.35
C PRO A 487 -7.82 -20.51 -5.74
N GLU A 488 -8.85 -20.97 -6.43
CA GLU A 488 -8.81 -21.47 -7.81
C GLU A 488 -9.64 -20.54 -8.69
N GLN A 489 -9.37 -20.52 -10.01
CA GLN A 489 -10.18 -19.72 -10.91
C GLN A 489 -11.62 -20.26 -10.99
N PRO A 490 -12.65 -19.40 -10.86
CA PRO A 490 -14.03 -19.83 -10.93
C PRO A 490 -14.39 -20.27 -12.36
N LEU A 491 -15.04 -21.43 -12.49
CA LEU A 491 -15.48 -21.93 -13.78
C LEU A 491 -16.65 -21.08 -14.31
N ALA A 492 -16.61 -20.75 -15.60
CA ALA A 492 -17.66 -19.96 -16.26
C ALA A 492 -19.06 -20.53 -15.99
N LYS A 493 -19.24 -21.86 -16.06
CA LYS A 493 -20.52 -22.53 -15.80
C LYS A 493 -21.10 -22.24 -14.40
N ASP A 494 -20.26 -21.98 -13.41
CA ASP A 494 -20.69 -21.73 -12.03
C ASP A 494 -20.94 -20.24 -11.79
N LEU A 495 -20.14 -19.37 -12.42
CA LEU A 495 -20.40 -17.94 -12.47
C LEU A 495 -21.76 -17.60 -13.12
N ARG A 496 -22.16 -18.31 -14.18
CA ARG A 496 -23.46 -18.10 -14.85
C ARG A 496 -24.67 -18.40 -13.95
N LYS A 497 -24.49 -19.18 -12.88
CA LYS A 497 -25.57 -19.54 -11.94
C LYS A 497 -25.76 -18.51 -10.83
N LEU A 498 -24.85 -17.54 -10.71
CA LEU A 498 -24.92 -16.50 -9.70
C LEU A 498 -26.16 -15.63 -9.92
N LYS A 499 -26.72 -15.15 -8.81
CA LYS A 499 -27.88 -14.25 -8.82
C LYS A 499 -27.43 -12.84 -9.25
N ARG A 500 -28.31 -12.13 -9.95
CA ARG A 500 -28.07 -10.78 -10.47
C ARG A 500 -28.49 -9.74 -9.45
N TYR A 501 -27.58 -8.83 -9.14
CA TYR A 501 -27.86 -7.61 -8.40
C TYR A 501 -28.30 -6.53 -9.40
N SER A 502 -29.62 -6.39 -9.57
CA SER A 502 -30.24 -5.41 -10.46
C SER A 502 -30.22 -4.02 -9.81
N TYR A 503 -29.09 -3.32 -9.91
CA TYR A 503 -28.90 -1.99 -9.30
C TYR A 503 -29.88 -0.93 -9.82
N ASP A 504 -30.47 -1.15 -10.99
CA ASP A 504 -31.50 -0.32 -11.59
C ASP A 504 -32.85 -0.38 -10.86
N GLN A 505 -33.07 -1.42 -10.05
CA GLN A 505 -34.30 -1.66 -9.30
C GLN A 505 -34.12 -1.39 -7.79
N ARG A 506 -32.96 -0.88 -7.39
CA ARG A 506 -32.57 -0.72 -5.98
C ARG A 506 -32.80 0.72 -5.55
N SER A 507 -33.72 0.93 -4.61
CA SER A 507 -34.10 2.26 -4.12
C SER A 507 -32.97 3.05 -3.46
N VAL A 508 -31.87 2.38 -3.10
CA VAL A 508 -30.66 3.02 -2.58
C VAL A 508 -30.02 3.98 -3.59
N PHE A 509 -30.23 3.76 -4.89
CA PHE A 509 -29.73 4.62 -5.96
C PHE A 509 -30.70 5.74 -6.34
N ASP A 510 -31.96 5.68 -5.89
CA ASP A 510 -32.94 6.75 -6.11
C ASP A 510 -32.65 7.97 -5.22
N SER A 511 -31.77 7.82 -4.22
CA SER A 511 -31.37 8.87 -3.28
C SER A 511 -30.18 9.71 -3.77
N THR A 512 -29.85 9.66 -5.06
CA THR A 512 -28.74 10.45 -5.63
C THR A 512 -29.22 11.90 -5.74
N PRO A 513 -28.57 12.88 -5.09
CA PRO A 513 -28.93 14.29 -5.23
C PRO A 513 -28.73 14.79 -6.67
#